data_AF-A0A6P0VEG6-F1
#
_entry.id   AF-A0A6P0VEG6-F1
#
_cell.length_a   1.000
_cell.length_b   1.000
_cell.length_c   1.000
_cell.angle_alpha   90.00
_cell.angle_beta   90.00
_cell.angle_gamma   90.00
#
_symmetry.space_group_name_H-M   'P 1'
#
loop_
_entity.id
_entity.type
_entity.pdbx_description
1 polymer ?
#
loop_
_entity_poly.entity_id
_entity_poly.type
_entity_poly.pdbx_seq_one_letter_code
_entity_poly.pdbx_strand_id
1 'polypeptide(L)'
;MQQIDQKKEKLVTSILTGKKISVQEMEKEADIIVTATVLGFIRVRYKNNEPCRFDIEHPSPITDYQTTHGKPYKLGMTLDEYFQQKNWSSDKNVGKRVIKQDRYEKFLRKYQDLLHVLSIMSKVLHLTTEPKIGKFLQDGQSNIWDLGALITGLPEGGKTKFDKRHRQILKGQAKVMKEYIARNPNQSQVYFGRGAYTGMIYDPKNLEHSFYAPTRRVIDQNKFRWDPGVIEKHPLGLIKGNESSDLSKGLGPLPRKLNRGERIGYIHGMSSAINECVKTDLNYEKIKERKIKEQEKCIPFEMATGKLTTKMASCFACCTYMYAAGYPPSSMHLGRGESWVPPTTDLINGEKNRKLQTFDKKISGSLAKKWHSDIFTYLELGLETLVKVSTSIPNSLSQGYQEHVKNLWIKLQSLENHKDEIGGNLFLDALTYHKPDWQRIKDVFQPVYDGFKLKQRVPPNKLVSMLGTSMVSSDEEVLLNGMKVIFDDAVPVEPVSLIRKDEVRPY
;
A
#
# COMPACT_ATOMS: atom_id res chain seq x y z
N MET A 1 -32.70 -8.57 25.89
CA MET A 1 -31.90 -7.39 26.29
C MET A 1 -30.96 -7.69 27.46
N GLN A 2 -31.42 -8.24 28.59
CA GLN A 2 -30.57 -8.49 29.77
C GLN A 2 -29.32 -9.38 29.55
N GLN A 3 -29.34 -10.37 28.63
CA GLN A 3 -28.16 -11.19 28.32
C GLN A 3 -27.09 -10.47 27.47
N ILE A 4 -27.47 -9.40 26.74
CA ILE A 4 -26.53 -8.61 25.93
C ILE A 4 -25.78 -7.64 26.85
N ASP A 5 -26.44 -7.10 27.87
CA ASP A 5 -25.81 -6.17 28.82
C ASP A 5 -24.82 -6.87 29.76
N GLN A 6 -25.10 -8.10 30.23
CA GLN A 6 -24.13 -8.91 30.99
C GLN A 6 -22.88 -9.30 30.18
N LYS A 7 -23.00 -9.46 28.85
CA LYS A 7 -21.85 -9.72 27.97
C LYS A 7 -21.02 -8.45 27.72
N LYS A 8 -21.67 -7.28 27.63
CA LYS A 8 -20.98 -5.98 27.54
C LYS A 8 -20.16 -5.71 28.81
N GLU A 9 -20.72 -5.96 30.00
CA GLU A 9 -19.98 -5.81 31.26
C GLU A 9 -18.76 -6.73 31.34
N LYS A 10 -18.88 -8.03 31.02
CA LYS A 10 -17.72 -8.94 31.05
C LYS A 10 -16.62 -8.57 30.05
N LEU A 11 -16.98 -8.06 28.87
CA LEU A 11 -16.02 -7.64 27.85
C LEU A 11 -15.25 -6.38 28.29
N VAL A 12 -15.94 -5.42 28.93
CA VAL A 12 -15.34 -4.21 29.52
C VAL A 12 -14.43 -4.60 30.70
N THR A 13 -14.86 -5.53 31.56
CA THR A 13 -14.03 -6.00 32.69
C THR A 13 -12.78 -6.76 32.21
N SER A 14 -12.83 -7.49 31.09
CA SER A 14 -11.64 -8.12 30.49
C SER A 14 -10.59 -7.11 30.00
N ILE A 15 -10.99 -5.90 29.63
CA ILE A 15 -10.08 -4.82 29.23
C ILE A 15 -9.46 -4.18 30.48
N LEU A 16 -10.20 -4.15 31.59
CA LEU A 16 -9.74 -3.59 32.87
C LEU A 16 -8.93 -4.57 33.74
N THR A 17 -8.99 -5.88 33.49
CA THR A 17 -8.29 -6.90 34.30
C THR A 17 -6.79 -7.01 34.07
N GLY A 18 -6.21 -6.19 33.19
CA GLY A 18 -4.75 -6.18 32.96
C GLY A 18 -4.20 -7.50 32.39
N LYS A 19 -5.06 -8.33 31.78
CA LYS A 19 -4.61 -9.56 31.13
C LYS A 19 -3.68 -9.20 29.97
N LYS A 20 -2.42 -9.58 30.09
CA LYS A 20 -1.41 -9.36 29.05
C LYS A 20 -1.85 -10.06 27.76
N ILE A 21 -2.16 -9.27 26.74
CA ILE A 21 -2.41 -9.76 25.39
C ILE A 21 -1.10 -10.32 24.83
N SER A 22 -1.14 -11.50 24.24
CA SER A 22 0.06 -12.10 23.65
C SER A 22 0.46 -11.37 22.35
N VAL A 23 1.74 -11.46 21.96
CA VAL A 23 2.21 -10.89 20.67
C VAL A 23 1.45 -11.46 19.48
N GLN A 24 1.08 -12.73 19.54
CA GLN A 24 0.32 -13.40 18.48
C GLN A 24 -1.11 -12.87 18.39
N GLU A 25 -1.76 -12.54 19.51
CA GLU A 25 -3.10 -11.95 19.50
C GLU A 25 -3.09 -10.53 18.93
N MET A 26 -2.06 -9.74 19.23
CA MET A 26 -1.88 -8.43 18.60
C MET A 26 -1.67 -8.52 17.08
N GLU A 27 -0.86 -9.48 16.62
CA GLU A 27 -0.65 -9.71 15.19
C GLU A 27 -1.99 -10.03 14.50
N LYS A 28 -2.80 -10.90 15.09
CA LYS A 28 -4.12 -11.25 14.55
C LYS A 28 -5.05 -10.04 14.49
N GLU A 29 -5.11 -9.25 15.55
CA GLU A 29 -5.92 -8.02 15.58
C GLU A 29 -5.47 -7.02 14.52
N ALA A 30 -4.15 -6.81 14.37
CA ALA A 30 -3.60 -5.96 13.32
C ALA A 30 -3.94 -6.47 11.91
N ASP A 31 -3.88 -7.79 11.69
CA ASP A 31 -4.23 -8.41 10.42
C ASP A 31 -5.73 -8.25 10.11
N ILE A 32 -6.60 -8.32 11.11
CA ILE A 32 -8.04 -8.04 10.98
C ILE A 32 -8.28 -6.57 10.64
N ILE A 33 -7.67 -5.63 11.38
CA ILE A 33 -7.87 -4.20 11.18
C ILE A 33 -7.49 -3.79 9.75
N VAL A 34 -6.32 -4.25 9.27
CA VAL A 34 -5.89 -3.94 7.89
C VAL A 34 -6.83 -4.61 6.88
N THR A 35 -7.18 -5.88 7.07
CA THR A 35 -8.06 -6.61 6.15
C THR A 35 -9.45 -5.98 6.07
N ALA A 36 -10.04 -5.62 7.21
CA ALA A 36 -11.30 -4.91 7.27
C ALA A 36 -11.21 -3.56 6.56
N THR A 37 -10.19 -2.75 6.87
CA THR A 37 -10.00 -1.44 6.23
C THR A 37 -9.89 -1.56 4.71
N VAL A 38 -9.18 -2.57 4.19
CA VAL A 38 -9.10 -2.83 2.74
C VAL A 38 -10.47 -3.20 2.15
N LEU A 39 -11.21 -4.10 2.79
CA LEU A 39 -12.55 -4.51 2.32
C LEU A 39 -13.54 -3.34 2.32
N GLY A 40 -13.58 -2.55 3.39
CA GLY A 40 -14.44 -1.39 3.47
C GLY A 40 -14.04 -0.27 2.52
N PHE A 41 -12.74 -0.07 2.28
CA PHE A 41 -12.26 0.82 1.23
C PHE A 41 -12.81 0.42 -0.14
N ILE A 42 -12.76 -0.87 -0.50
CA ILE A 42 -13.33 -1.37 -1.76
C ILE A 42 -14.84 -1.09 -1.81
N ARG A 43 -15.57 -1.33 -0.71
CA ARG A 43 -17.02 -1.05 -0.63
C ARG A 43 -17.34 0.43 -0.86
N VAL A 44 -16.60 1.35 -0.25
CA VAL A 44 -16.84 2.78 -0.46
C VAL A 44 -16.54 3.19 -1.90
N ARG A 45 -15.43 2.71 -2.48
CA ARG A 45 -15.09 2.97 -3.88
C ARG A 45 -16.19 2.45 -4.82
N TYR A 46 -16.71 1.26 -4.57
CA TYR A 46 -17.83 0.69 -5.33
C TYR A 46 -19.09 1.55 -5.24
N LYS A 47 -19.51 1.94 -4.03
CA LYS A 47 -20.69 2.80 -3.82
C LYS A 47 -20.56 4.17 -4.52
N ASN A 48 -19.34 4.70 -4.58
CA ASN A 48 -19.07 5.97 -5.25
C ASN A 48 -18.85 5.86 -6.76
N ASN A 49 -18.88 4.64 -7.33
CA ASN A 49 -18.51 4.35 -8.71
C ASN A 49 -17.08 4.84 -9.06
N GLU A 50 -16.14 4.66 -8.13
CA GLU A 50 -14.73 5.08 -8.24
C GLU A 50 -13.83 3.88 -8.48
N PRO A 51 -13.11 3.75 -9.62
CA PRO A 51 -12.29 2.58 -9.90
C PRO A 51 -11.40 2.14 -8.73
N CYS A 52 -11.38 0.83 -8.45
CA CYS A 52 -10.58 0.22 -7.39
C CYS A 52 -9.66 -0.88 -7.97
N ARG A 53 -8.36 -0.62 -7.96
CA ARG A 53 -7.33 -1.51 -8.51
C ARG A 53 -6.17 -1.62 -7.53
N PHE A 54 -5.69 -2.85 -7.30
CA PHE A 54 -4.44 -3.08 -6.59
C PHE A 54 -3.39 -3.59 -7.56
N ASP A 55 -2.32 -2.83 -7.67
CA ASP A 55 -1.19 -3.11 -8.52
C ASP A 55 -0.18 -3.97 -7.77
N ILE A 56 0.40 -4.96 -8.47
CA ILE A 56 1.68 -5.49 -8.04
C ILE A 56 2.81 -4.58 -8.54
N GLU A 57 3.78 -4.33 -7.66
CA GLU A 57 5.00 -3.66 -8.05
C GLU A 57 5.79 -4.52 -9.04
N HIS A 58 6.14 -3.93 -10.19
CA HIS A 58 7.06 -4.57 -11.12
C HIS A 58 8.39 -4.87 -10.41
N PRO A 59 8.98 -6.07 -10.60
CA PRO A 59 10.28 -6.37 -10.01
C PRO A 59 11.30 -5.37 -10.54
N SER A 60 11.99 -4.68 -9.64
CA SER A 60 13.08 -3.84 -10.07
C SER A 60 14.22 -4.69 -10.61
N PRO A 61 14.84 -4.26 -11.71
CA PRO A 61 16.15 -4.76 -12.06
C PRO A 61 17.16 -4.34 -11.00
N ILE A 62 18.10 -5.25 -10.73
CA ILE A 62 19.06 -5.16 -9.62
C ILE A 62 20.31 -4.42 -10.07
N THR A 63 20.64 -4.53 -11.35
CA THR A 63 21.88 -4.02 -11.91
C THR A 63 21.53 -2.84 -12.80
N ASP A 64 22.07 -1.67 -12.44
CA ASP A 64 22.48 -0.70 -13.46
C ASP A 64 23.16 -1.51 -14.56
N TYR A 65 22.60 -1.46 -15.77
CA TYR A 65 23.20 -1.89 -17.04
C TYR A 65 24.23 -3.02 -16.90
N GLN A 66 23.88 -4.26 -17.30
CA GLN A 66 24.97 -5.18 -17.68
C GLN A 66 25.72 -4.49 -18.82
N THR A 67 26.85 -3.85 -18.49
CA THR A 67 27.86 -3.63 -19.49
C THR A 67 28.27 -5.02 -19.93
N THR A 68 28.36 -5.21 -21.23
CA THR A 68 28.71 -6.46 -21.92
C THR A 68 30.03 -7.10 -21.43
N HIS A 69 30.72 -6.52 -20.43
CA HIS A 69 32.01 -6.95 -19.90
C HIS A 69 32.10 -7.05 -18.37
N GLY A 70 30.98 -7.01 -17.62
CA GLY A 70 30.98 -7.35 -16.19
C GLY A 70 31.81 -6.44 -15.28
N LYS A 71 32.27 -5.28 -15.76
CA LYS A 71 33.01 -4.31 -14.93
C LYS A 71 32.01 -3.38 -14.24
N PRO A 72 32.01 -3.29 -12.90
CA PRO A 72 31.15 -2.35 -12.18
C PRO A 72 31.52 -0.91 -12.57
N TYR A 73 30.52 -0.03 -12.54
CA TYR A 73 30.69 1.42 -12.69
C TYR A 73 31.80 1.90 -11.74
N LYS A 74 32.83 2.59 -12.26
CA LYS A 74 33.84 3.21 -11.38
C LYS A 74 33.17 4.33 -10.58
N LEU A 75 33.24 4.23 -9.26
CA LEU A 75 32.76 5.27 -8.35
C LEU A 75 33.54 6.57 -8.63
N GLY A 76 32.84 7.66 -8.95
CA GLY A 76 33.45 8.97 -9.26
C GLY A 76 33.38 9.43 -10.71
N MET A 77 32.89 8.59 -11.65
CA MET A 77 32.63 9.01 -13.03
C MET A 77 31.25 9.65 -13.14
N THR A 78 31.16 10.81 -13.78
CA THR A 78 29.89 11.46 -14.13
C THR A 78 29.15 10.63 -15.18
N LEU A 79 27.80 10.76 -15.23
CA LEU A 79 27.01 10.08 -16.28
C LEU A 79 27.53 10.47 -17.67
N ASP A 80 27.90 11.74 -17.87
CA ASP A 80 28.36 12.26 -19.14
C ASP A 80 29.74 11.72 -19.55
N GLU A 81 30.69 11.60 -18.61
CA GLU A 81 31.98 10.93 -18.88
C GLU A 81 31.81 9.45 -19.27
N TYR A 82 30.83 8.77 -18.65
CA TYR A 82 30.49 7.40 -19.01
C TYR A 82 29.85 7.30 -20.41
N PHE A 83 29.01 8.26 -20.79
CA PHE A 83 28.40 8.31 -22.13
C PHE A 83 29.38 8.74 -23.22
N GLN A 84 30.39 9.55 -22.90
CA GLN A 84 31.42 9.99 -23.86
C GLN A 84 32.50 8.93 -24.12
N GLN A 85 32.80 8.05 -23.15
CA GLN A 85 33.87 7.04 -23.30
C GLN A 85 33.52 5.86 -24.21
N LYS A 86 32.26 5.64 -24.58
CA LYS A 86 31.88 4.56 -25.48
C LYS A 86 31.08 5.10 -26.66
N ASN A 87 31.50 4.73 -27.88
CA ASN A 87 30.67 4.78 -29.08
C ASN A 87 29.39 3.94 -28.86
N TRP A 88 28.41 4.57 -28.22
CA TRP A 88 27.20 3.95 -27.64
C TRP A 88 26.21 3.46 -28.70
N SER A 89 26.34 3.90 -29.95
CA SER A 89 25.33 3.75 -30.98
C SER A 89 25.16 2.33 -31.56
N SER A 90 26.02 1.36 -31.23
CA SER A 90 26.00 0.03 -31.89
C SER A 90 25.56 -1.16 -31.01
N ASP A 91 25.49 -1.03 -29.68
CA ASP A 91 25.17 -2.16 -28.80
C ASP A 91 23.68 -2.18 -28.43
N LYS A 92 22.89 -2.98 -29.16
CA LYS A 92 21.42 -3.14 -29.02
C LYS A 92 20.97 -3.65 -27.64
N ASN A 93 21.91 -4.04 -26.76
CA ASN A 93 21.62 -4.57 -25.44
C ASN A 93 21.98 -3.60 -24.30
N VAL A 94 22.63 -2.46 -24.59
CA VAL A 94 22.91 -1.44 -23.59
C VAL A 94 21.60 -0.76 -23.18
N GLY A 95 21.23 -0.91 -21.91
CA GLY A 95 19.96 -0.41 -21.36
C GLY A 95 18.89 -1.47 -21.15
N LYS A 96 19.11 -2.70 -21.63
CA LYS A 96 18.25 -3.81 -21.29
C LYS A 96 18.51 -4.25 -19.85
N ARG A 97 17.49 -4.04 -19.03
CA ARG A 97 17.45 -4.45 -17.63
C ARG A 97 17.22 -5.96 -17.56
N VAL A 98 18.27 -6.75 -17.34
CA VAL A 98 18.15 -8.21 -17.14
C VAL A 98 17.76 -8.48 -15.69
N ILE A 99 16.54 -8.97 -15.47
CA ILE A 99 16.13 -9.48 -14.16
C ILE A 99 16.67 -10.90 -14.05
N LYS A 100 17.41 -11.19 -12.97
CA LYS A 100 17.85 -12.57 -12.71
C LYS A 100 16.63 -13.49 -12.65
N GLN A 101 16.73 -14.65 -13.31
CA GLN A 101 15.61 -15.57 -13.46
C GLN A 101 14.99 -15.95 -12.11
N ASP A 102 15.80 -16.24 -11.09
CA ASP A 102 15.35 -16.57 -9.73
C ASP A 102 14.49 -15.46 -9.10
N ARG A 103 14.87 -14.20 -9.31
CA ARG A 103 14.09 -13.04 -8.83
C ARG A 103 12.79 -12.86 -9.61
N TYR A 104 12.82 -13.09 -10.91
CA TYR A 104 11.62 -13.03 -11.73
C TYR A 104 10.63 -14.13 -11.34
N GLU A 105 11.10 -15.37 -11.13
CA GLU A 105 10.28 -16.47 -10.63
C GLU A 105 9.70 -16.17 -9.24
N LYS A 106 10.50 -15.59 -8.33
CA LYS A 106 10.01 -15.14 -7.02
C LYS A 106 8.95 -14.04 -7.14
N PHE A 107 9.09 -13.13 -8.10
CA PHE A 107 8.07 -12.13 -8.41
C PHE A 107 6.79 -12.77 -8.91
N LEU A 108 6.86 -13.68 -9.89
CA LEU A 108 5.69 -14.38 -10.43
C LEU A 108 4.92 -15.15 -9.35
N ARG A 109 5.63 -15.83 -8.44
CA ARG A 109 4.98 -16.51 -7.29
C ARG A 109 4.23 -15.53 -6.40
N LYS A 110 4.83 -14.38 -6.10
CA LYS A 110 4.15 -13.32 -5.33
C LYS A 110 2.97 -12.71 -6.08
N TYR A 111 3.09 -12.57 -7.40
CA TYR A 111 1.99 -12.07 -8.22
C TYR A 111 0.80 -13.02 -8.19
N GLN A 112 1.06 -14.31 -8.37
CA GLN A 112 0.04 -15.33 -8.25
C GLN A 112 -0.64 -15.32 -6.86
N ASP A 113 0.14 -15.19 -5.79
CA ASP A 113 -0.40 -15.08 -4.42
C ASP A 113 -1.31 -13.85 -4.26
N LEU A 114 -0.91 -12.70 -4.82
CA LEU A 114 -1.75 -11.50 -4.82
C LEU A 114 -3.05 -11.73 -5.60
N LEU A 115 -3.01 -12.33 -6.79
CA LEU A 115 -4.20 -12.63 -7.59
C LEU A 115 -5.17 -13.55 -6.85
N HIS A 116 -4.67 -14.54 -6.12
CA HIS A 116 -5.50 -15.37 -5.24
C HIS A 116 -6.15 -14.54 -4.13
N VAL A 117 -5.40 -13.66 -3.49
CA VAL A 117 -5.93 -12.74 -2.47
C VAL A 117 -7.02 -11.83 -3.04
N LEU A 118 -6.82 -11.25 -4.23
CA LEU A 118 -7.83 -10.42 -4.90
C LEU A 118 -9.08 -11.23 -5.25
N SER A 119 -8.92 -12.47 -5.72
CA SER A 119 -10.04 -13.38 -6.03
C SER A 119 -10.85 -13.72 -4.78
N ILE A 120 -10.18 -13.96 -3.64
CA ILE A 120 -10.84 -14.20 -2.36
C ILE A 120 -11.62 -12.97 -1.92
N MET A 121 -11.01 -11.78 -1.93
CA MET A 121 -11.71 -10.55 -1.57
C MET A 121 -12.92 -10.30 -2.47
N SER A 122 -12.76 -10.49 -3.78
CA SER A 122 -13.84 -10.39 -4.76
C SER A 122 -15.02 -11.31 -4.42
N LYS A 123 -14.74 -12.58 -4.12
CA LYS A 123 -15.75 -13.57 -3.72
C LYS A 123 -16.41 -13.22 -2.38
N VAL A 124 -15.62 -12.83 -1.38
CA VAL A 124 -16.12 -12.44 -0.05
C VAL A 124 -17.09 -11.27 -0.21
N LEU A 125 -16.66 -10.19 -0.88
CA LEU A 125 -17.49 -9.00 -1.09
C LEU A 125 -18.78 -9.33 -1.87
N HIS A 126 -18.69 -10.18 -2.90
CA HIS A 126 -19.85 -10.62 -3.67
C HIS A 126 -20.90 -11.34 -2.81
N LEU A 127 -20.46 -12.19 -1.88
CA LEU A 127 -21.35 -12.98 -1.03
C LEU A 127 -21.94 -12.19 0.13
N THR A 128 -21.27 -11.14 0.62
CA THR A 128 -21.67 -10.44 1.85
C THR A 128 -22.27 -9.05 1.65
N THR A 129 -22.06 -8.44 0.49
CA THR A 129 -22.41 -7.04 0.26
C THR A 129 -23.44 -6.89 -0.84
N GLU A 130 -23.02 -6.94 -2.10
CA GLU A 130 -23.89 -6.71 -3.25
C GLU A 130 -23.45 -7.60 -4.41
N PRO A 131 -24.38 -8.19 -5.17
CA PRO A 131 -24.04 -8.86 -6.41
C PRO A 131 -23.30 -7.88 -7.33
N LYS A 132 -22.16 -8.31 -7.89
CA LYS A 132 -21.24 -7.59 -8.81
C LYS A 132 -20.10 -6.78 -8.18
N ILE A 133 -20.06 -6.51 -6.88
CA ILE A 133 -18.90 -5.81 -6.27
C ILE A 133 -17.59 -6.57 -6.51
N GLY A 134 -17.63 -7.90 -6.61
CA GLY A 134 -16.46 -8.71 -6.94
C GLY A 134 -15.87 -8.41 -8.32
N LYS A 135 -16.68 -8.03 -9.31
CA LYS A 135 -16.23 -7.66 -10.66
C LYS A 135 -15.65 -6.24 -10.73
N PHE A 136 -15.88 -5.45 -9.69
CA PHE A 136 -15.39 -4.08 -9.59
C PHE A 136 -13.91 -4.00 -9.19
N LEU A 137 -13.46 -4.97 -8.40
CA LEU A 137 -12.07 -5.08 -7.98
C LEU A 137 -11.20 -5.52 -9.16
N GLN A 138 -10.24 -4.68 -9.52
CA GLN A 138 -9.30 -4.96 -10.60
C GLN A 138 -7.93 -5.29 -10.01
N ASP A 139 -7.21 -6.20 -10.65
CA ASP A 139 -5.76 -6.28 -10.49
C ASP A 139 -5.06 -5.37 -11.50
N GLY A 140 -3.78 -5.14 -11.27
CA GLY A 140 -2.94 -4.44 -12.22
C GLY A 140 -1.47 -4.68 -11.94
N GLN A 141 -0.66 -4.12 -12.81
CA GLN A 141 0.77 -4.05 -12.62
C GLN A 141 1.16 -2.58 -12.68
N SER A 142 1.96 -2.14 -11.72
CA SER A 142 2.54 -0.81 -11.79
C SER A 142 3.35 -0.68 -13.08
N ASN A 143 3.37 0.50 -13.70
CA ASN A 143 4.18 0.71 -14.89
C ASN A 143 5.62 0.23 -14.67
N ILE A 144 6.22 -0.34 -15.72
CA ILE A 144 7.66 -0.63 -15.73
C ILE A 144 8.37 0.67 -15.35
N TRP A 145 9.39 0.57 -14.51
CA TRP A 145 10.22 1.73 -14.20
C TRP A 145 10.80 2.25 -15.50
N ASP A 146 10.25 3.36 -15.98
CA ASP A 146 10.74 4.14 -17.10
C ASP A 146 11.26 5.49 -16.54
N LEU A 147 12.15 6.15 -17.27
CA LEU A 147 12.64 7.47 -16.88
C LEU A 147 11.46 8.45 -16.81
N GLY A 148 11.13 8.93 -15.60
CA GLY A 148 9.99 9.81 -15.36
C GLY A 148 8.69 9.07 -14.97
N ALA A 149 8.75 7.76 -14.76
CA ALA A 149 7.65 7.04 -14.15
C ALA A 149 7.50 7.49 -12.68
N LEU A 150 6.31 8.00 -12.33
CA LEU A 150 6.00 8.60 -11.04
C LEU A 150 4.63 8.15 -10.56
N ILE A 151 4.45 8.19 -9.24
CA ILE A 151 3.10 8.13 -8.69
C ILE A 151 2.54 9.55 -8.71
N THR A 152 1.30 9.70 -9.16
CA THR A 152 0.61 10.99 -9.22
C THR A 152 -0.64 10.94 -8.36
N GLY A 153 -0.97 12.02 -7.64
CA GLY A 153 -2.29 12.23 -7.08
C GLY A 153 -3.08 13.16 -8.00
N LEU A 154 -4.04 12.66 -8.77
CA LEU A 154 -4.83 13.51 -9.66
C LEU A 154 -5.94 14.19 -8.84
N PRO A 155 -6.01 15.53 -8.77
CA PRO A 155 -7.10 16.23 -8.09
C PRO A 155 -8.45 15.72 -8.60
N GLU A 156 -9.34 15.32 -7.70
CA GLU A 156 -10.68 14.80 -8.02
C GLU A 156 -10.70 13.57 -8.94
N GLY A 157 -9.56 12.91 -9.13
CA GLY A 157 -9.41 11.77 -10.03
C GLY A 157 -10.13 10.49 -9.61
N GLY A 158 -11.00 10.53 -8.60
CA GLY A 158 -11.65 9.36 -8.00
C GLY A 158 -12.52 8.64 -9.00
N LYS A 159 -13.19 9.40 -9.87
CA LYS A 159 -14.03 8.89 -10.96
C LYS A 159 -13.27 8.61 -12.25
N THR A 160 -12.02 9.08 -12.34
CA THR A 160 -11.16 8.88 -13.51
C THR A 160 -10.65 7.44 -13.53
N LYS A 161 -10.64 6.80 -14.70
CA LYS A 161 -10.05 5.47 -14.88
C LYS A 161 -8.54 5.50 -14.57
N PHE A 162 -7.99 4.42 -14.00
CA PHE A 162 -6.59 4.39 -13.53
C PHE A 162 -5.55 4.74 -14.62
N ASP A 163 -5.76 4.28 -15.84
CA ASP A 163 -4.93 4.59 -17.02
C ASP A 163 -4.85 6.11 -17.30
N LYS A 164 -5.91 6.85 -16.94
CA LYS A 164 -6.00 8.30 -17.09
C LYS A 164 -5.61 9.09 -15.83
N ARG A 165 -5.41 8.41 -14.69
CA ARG A 165 -4.94 9.06 -13.45
C ARG A 165 -3.44 9.35 -13.48
N HIS A 166 -2.69 8.57 -14.26
CA HIS A 166 -1.30 8.90 -14.54
C HIS A 166 -1.24 10.17 -15.39
N ARG A 167 -0.71 11.26 -14.81
CA ARG A 167 -0.18 12.36 -15.61
C ARG A 167 1.31 12.15 -15.79
N GLN A 168 1.74 12.07 -17.04
CA GLN A 168 3.15 12.18 -17.34
C GLN A 168 3.62 13.59 -16.97
N ILE A 169 4.76 13.67 -16.29
CA ILE A 169 5.48 14.92 -16.20
C ILE A 169 6.08 15.21 -17.57
N LEU A 170 6.03 16.46 -18.05
CA LEU A 170 6.61 16.81 -19.34
C LEU A 170 8.10 16.45 -19.34
N LYS A 171 8.62 15.93 -20.45
CA LYS A 171 10.01 15.41 -20.54
C LYS A 171 11.06 16.42 -20.06
N GLY A 172 10.88 17.70 -20.37
CA GLY A 172 11.75 18.78 -19.88
C GLY A 172 11.68 18.97 -18.37
N GLN A 173 10.49 18.86 -17.78
CA GLN A 173 10.28 18.94 -16.34
C GLN A 173 10.91 17.74 -15.62
N ALA A 174 10.71 16.52 -16.12
CA ALA A 174 11.34 15.33 -15.55
C ALA A 174 12.88 15.42 -15.55
N LYS A 175 13.46 16.02 -16.60
CA LYS A 175 14.89 16.32 -16.69
C LYS A 175 15.32 17.34 -15.62
N VAL A 176 14.61 18.46 -15.48
CA VAL A 176 14.88 19.47 -14.43
C VAL A 176 14.80 18.86 -13.03
N MET A 177 13.82 17.99 -12.77
CA MET A 177 13.67 17.32 -11.47
C MET A 177 14.83 16.36 -11.18
N LYS A 178 15.22 15.56 -12.18
CA LYS A 178 16.38 14.66 -12.06
C LYS A 178 17.66 15.46 -11.82
N GLU A 179 17.83 16.57 -12.53
CA GLU A 179 18.96 17.48 -12.35
C GLU A 179 18.93 18.15 -10.98
N TYR A 180 17.78 18.58 -10.46
CA TYR A 180 17.67 19.14 -9.12
C TYR A 180 18.11 18.14 -8.04
N ILE A 181 17.69 16.88 -8.15
CA ILE A 181 18.10 15.82 -7.21
C ILE A 181 19.59 15.52 -7.36
N ALA A 182 20.10 15.46 -8.60
CA ALA A 182 21.50 15.16 -8.88
C ALA A 182 22.46 16.31 -8.47
N ARG A 183 22.07 17.57 -8.67
CA ARG A 183 22.87 18.78 -8.40
C ARG A 183 22.90 19.19 -6.92
N ASN A 184 22.05 18.59 -6.09
CA ASN A 184 22.05 18.82 -4.65
C ASN A 184 22.55 17.58 -3.86
N PRO A 185 23.75 17.03 -4.12
CA PRO A 185 24.22 15.81 -3.46
C PRO A 185 24.54 16.01 -1.96
N ASN A 186 24.69 17.25 -1.49
CA ASN A 186 24.87 17.59 -0.07
C ASN A 186 23.57 17.46 0.78
N GLN A 187 22.56 16.76 0.27
CA GLN A 187 21.24 16.51 0.86
C GLN A 187 21.30 15.58 2.10
N SER A 188 21.74 16.12 3.24
CA SER A 188 21.37 15.58 4.58
C SER A 188 19.85 15.60 4.86
N GLN A 189 19.03 15.75 3.84
CA GLN A 189 17.57 15.85 3.89
C GLN A 189 16.88 14.77 3.06
N VAL A 190 17.51 14.20 2.02
CA VAL A 190 16.87 13.20 1.15
C VAL A 190 17.34 11.81 1.55
N TYR A 191 16.38 11.00 1.97
CA TYR A 191 16.59 9.59 2.24
C TYR A 191 16.67 8.82 0.92
N PHE A 192 17.62 7.89 0.80
CA PHE A 192 17.87 7.08 -0.41
C PHE A 192 17.77 5.56 -0.18
N GLY A 193 17.36 5.13 1.02
CA GLY A 193 17.22 3.71 1.36
C GLY A 193 15.92 3.09 0.85
N ARG A 194 15.48 2.00 1.46
CA ARG A 194 14.19 1.35 1.16
C ARG A 194 12.99 2.21 1.61
N GLY A 195 12.04 2.49 0.72
CA GLY A 195 10.90 3.37 1.02
C GLY A 195 11.24 4.87 0.93
N ALA A 196 12.36 5.19 0.30
CA ALA A 196 12.78 6.54 0.00
C ALA A 196 11.97 7.09 -1.15
N TYR A 197 11.01 7.94 -0.82
CA TYR A 197 10.25 8.68 -1.79
C TYR A 197 10.44 10.17 -1.57
N THR A 198 10.47 10.92 -2.66
CA THR A 198 10.41 12.37 -2.60
C THR A 198 9.13 12.84 -3.26
N GLY A 199 8.29 13.48 -2.44
CA GLY A 199 7.09 14.16 -2.88
C GLY A 199 7.43 15.50 -3.48
N MET A 200 6.69 15.86 -4.51
CA MET A 200 6.89 17.07 -5.29
C MET A 200 5.55 17.64 -5.72
N ILE A 201 5.49 18.92 -6.05
CA ILE A 201 4.30 19.53 -6.66
C ILE A 201 4.62 20.05 -8.05
N TYR A 202 3.62 19.96 -8.94
CA TYR A 202 3.57 20.74 -10.15
C TYR A 202 2.47 21.80 -10.00
N ASP A 203 2.88 23.05 -10.11
CA ASP A 203 1.97 24.17 -10.17
C ASP A 203 1.77 24.59 -11.63
N PRO A 204 0.61 24.33 -12.25
CA PRO A 204 0.38 24.65 -13.65
C PRO A 204 0.38 26.17 -13.94
N LYS A 205 0.25 27.03 -12.91
CA LYS A 205 0.17 28.49 -13.10
C LYS A 205 1.53 29.15 -13.16
N ASN A 206 2.44 28.74 -12.27
CA ASN A 206 3.79 29.30 -12.24
C ASN A 206 4.77 28.49 -13.10
N LEU A 207 4.36 27.31 -13.58
CA LEU A 207 5.22 26.36 -14.29
C LEU A 207 6.49 25.97 -13.50
N GLU A 208 6.49 26.24 -12.19
CA GLU A 208 7.59 25.99 -11.27
C GLU A 208 7.33 24.76 -10.41
N HIS A 209 8.42 24.07 -10.07
CA HIS A 209 8.44 22.99 -9.09
C HIS A 209 9.08 23.51 -7.81
N SER A 210 8.27 24.13 -6.96
CA SER A 210 8.75 24.86 -5.79
C SER A 210 8.86 24.00 -4.52
N PHE A 211 8.41 22.74 -4.55
CA PHE A 211 8.32 21.90 -3.36
C PHE A 211 8.96 20.52 -3.54
N TYR A 212 9.80 20.16 -2.56
CA TYR A 212 10.44 18.86 -2.42
C TYR A 212 10.33 18.39 -0.97
N ALA A 213 9.64 17.27 -0.74
CA ALA A 213 9.51 16.66 0.57
C ALA A 213 9.94 15.19 0.50
N PRO A 214 11.16 14.86 0.93
CA PRO A 214 11.56 13.47 1.09
C PRO A 214 10.74 12.79 2.20
N THR A 215 10.69 11.46 2.18
CA THR A 215 10.19 10.66 3.31
C THR A 215 10.96 11.06 4.56
N ARG A 216 10.23 11.37 5.64
CA ARG A 216 10.81 11.81 6.91
C ARG A 216 10.39 10.88 8.03
N ARG A 217 11.36 10.52 8.86
CA ARG A 217 11.10 9.98 10.19
C ARG A 217 10.57 11.08 11.09
N VAL A 218 9.52 10.77 11.83
CA VAL A 218 8.89 11.70 12.77
C VAL A 218 8.72 11.04 14.12
N ILE A 219 8.87 11.84 15.18
CA ILE A 219 8.51 11.43 16.53
C ILE A 219 7.08 11.90 16.75
N ASP A 220 6.22 10.95 17.10
CA ASP A 220 4.85 11.24 17.48
C ASP A 220 4.81 11.50 18.99
N GLN A 221 4.49 12.75 19.36
CA GLN A 221 4.37 13.14 20.75
C GLN A 221 3.03 12.70 21.36
N ASN A 222 2.06 12.32 20.54
CA ASN A 222 0.77 11.84 20.99
C ASN A 222 0.86 10.38 21.42
N LYS A 223 1.16 10.18 22.71
CA LYS A 223 1.30 8.85 23.33
C LYS A 223 0.05 8.00 23.19
N PHE A 224 -1.13 8.61 23.15
CA PHE A 224 -2.42 7.92 23.09
C PHE A 224 -2.77 7.41 21.69
N ARG A 225 -2.11 7.92 20.63
CA ARG A 225 -2.36 7.48 19.25
C ARG A 225 -1.93 6.03 19.02
N TRP A 226 -0.97 5.55 19.80
CA TRP A 226 -0.31 4.25 19.64
C TRP A 226 -0.44 3.33 20.88
N ASP A 227 -1.50 3.52 21.67
CA ASP A 227 -1.69 2.83 22.94
C ASP A 227 -2.92 1.92 22.90
N PRO A 228 -2.76 0.62 22.60
CA PRO A 228 -3.83 -0.35 22.76
C PRO A 228 -4.12 -0.69 24.23
N GLY A 229 -3.45 -0.04 25.20
CA GLY A 229 -3.80 -0.05 26.62
C GLY A 229 -3.13 -1.12 27.49
N VAL A 230 -2.11 -1.87 27.05
CA VAL A 230 -1.65 -3.06 27.81
C VAL A 230 -0.14 -3.40 27.78
N ILE A 231 0.76 -2.57 27.21
CA ILE A 231 2.11 -3.11 26.86
C ILE A 231 3.28 -2.24 27.33
N GLU A 232 3.74 -2.52 28.55
CA GLU A 232 5.01 -2.03 29.08
C GLU A 232 6.25 -2.71 28.45
N LYS A 233 6.11 -3.82 27.72
CA LYS A 233 7.25 -4.68 27.30
C LYS A 233 7.57 -4.75 25.81
N HIS A 234 6.70 -4.28 24.93
CA HIS A 234 6.95 -4.16 23.49
C HIS A 234 6.44 -2.80 23.03
N PRO A 235 7.33 -1.84 22.76
CA PRO A 235 6.89 -0.53 22.35
C PRO A 235 6.41 -0.62 20.89
N LEU A 236 5.11 -0.79 20.69
CA LEU A 236 4.44 -0.63 19.40
C LEU A 236 4.72 0.79 18.86
N GLY A 237 4.71 1.00 17.56
CA GLY A 237 5.12 2.28 16.98
C GLY A 237 6.62 2.60 17.11
N LEU A 238 7.44 1.69 17.65
CA LEU A 238 8.86 1.69 17.30
C LEU A 238 9.01 0.95 15.99
N ILE A 239 9.54 1.64 14.99
CA ILE A 239 10.22 0.97 13.88
C ILE A 239 11.15 -0.05 14.53
N LYS A 240 11.07 -1.33 14.13
CA LYS A 240 12.11 -2.33 14.47
C LYS A 240 13.39 -1.90 13.77
N GLY A 241 14.04 -0.87 14.32
CA GLY A 241 15.38 -0.52 13.98
C GLY A 241 16.21 -1.66 14.52
N ASN A 242 16.62 -2.58 13.64
CA ASN A 242 17.93 -3.13 13.87
C ASN A 242 18.86 -1.90 13.94
N GLU A 243 19.72 -1.82 14.95
CA GLU A 243 20.83 -0.87 15.00
C GLU A 243 21.79 -0.98 13.79
N SER A 244 21.44 -1.83 12.82
CA SER A 244 22.05 -1.92 11.51
C SER A 244 22.11 -0.53 10.88
N SER A 245 23.33 -0.01 10.82
CA SER A 245 23.75 1.14 9.99
C SER A 245 23.45 0.96 8.50
N ASP A 246 22.93 -0.20 8.11
CA ASP A 246 22.54 -0.56 6.76
C ASP A 246 21.21 0.10 6.38
N LEU A 247 21.30 1.31 5.82
CA LEU A 247 20.20 2.05 5.18
C LEU A 247 19.51 1.26 4.06
N SER A 248 20.07 0.12 3.63
CA SER A 248 19.39 -0.73 2.65
C SER A 248 18.17 -1.47 3.19
N LYS A 249 18.06 -1.61 4.50
CA LYS A 249 16.97 -2.33 5.17
C LYS A 249 15.78 -1.44 5.54
N GLY A 250 15.91 -0.13 5.39
CA GLY A 250 14.94 0.88 5.83
C GLY A 250 15.64 2.19 6.16
N LEU A 251 14.97 3.12 6.87
CA LEU A 251 15.50 4.45 7.23
C LEU A 251 16.74 4.43 8.15
N GLY A 252 17.42 3.30 8.25
CA GLY A 252 18.62 3.08 9.03
C GLY A 252 18.32 2.94 10.51
N PRO A 253 19.36 2.98 11.35
CA PRO A 253 19.20 2.91 12.78
C PRO A 253 18.40 4.12 13.27
N LEU A 254 17.70 3.93 14.38
CA LEU A 254 17.01 5.02 15.05
C LEU A 254 18.04 6.05 15.59
N PRO A 255 17.66 7.33 15.75
CA PRO A 255 18.54 8.32 16.37
C PRO A 255 18.98 7.87 17.76
N ARG A 256 20.28 8.01 18.08
CA ARG A 256 20.88 7.56 19.35
C ARG A 256 20.29 8.20 20.63
N LYS A 257 19.41 9.20 20.52
CA LYS A 257 18.86 9.99 21.63
C LYS A 257 17.34 9.89 21.76
N LEU A 258 16.72 8.79 21.33
CA LEU A 258 15.30 8.61 21.61
C LEU A 258 15.09 8.26 23.08
N ASN A 259 14.20 9.00 23.73
CA ASN A 259 13.78 8.66 25.08
C ASN A 259 12.97 7.36 25.06
N ARG A 260 13.05 6.58 26.14
CA ARG A 260 12.23 5.38 26.31
C ARG A 260 10.75 5.78 26.24
N GLY A 261 10.04 5.25 25.24
CA GLY A 261 8.61 5.49 25.05
C GLY A 261 8.25 6.50 23.94
N GLU A 262 9.21 7.11 23.27
CA GLU A 262 8.94 7.93 22.07
C GLU A 262 8.49 7.03 20.90
N ARG A 263 7.33 7.34 20.31
CA ARG A 263 6.76 6.63 19.16
C ARG A 263 7.28 7.25 17.87
N ILE A 264 7.55 6.42 16.87
CA ILE A 264 8.23 6.86 15.65
C ILE A 264 7.43 6.41 14.42
N GLY A 265 7.04 7.40 13.62
CA GLY A 265 6.37 7.19 12.36
C GLY A 265 7.17 7.66 11.16
N TYR A 266 6.60 7.46 9.98
CA TYR A 266 7.07 8.03 8.73
C TYR A 266 5.99 8.84 8.05
N ILE A 267 6.34 10.06 7.65
CA ILE A 267 5.58 10.81 6.67
C ILE A 267 6.22 10.54 5.31
N HIS A 268 5.46 9.96 4.39
CA HIS A 268 5.89 9.81 3.01
C HIS A 268 5.84 11.14 2.26
N GLY A 269 6.70 11.26 1.25
CA GLY A 269 6.80 12.48 0.45
C GLY A 269 5.48 12.88 -0.18
N MET A 270 4.73 11.93 -0.74
CA MET A 270 3.42 12.17 -1.36
C MET A 270 2.45 12.91 -0.41
N SER A 271 2.34 12.47 0.84
CA SER A 271 1.44 13.10 1.81
C SER A 271 1.84 14.56 2.09
N SER A 272 3.14 14.84 2.12
CA SER A 272 3.65 16.21 2.29
C SER A 272 3.36 17.07 1.05
N ALA A 273 3.55 16.51 -0.15
CA ALA A 273 3.26 17.19 -1.41
C ALA A 273 1.78 17.56 -1.56
N ILE A 274 0.88 16.68 -1.11
CA ILE A 274 -0.57 16.96 -1.08
C ILE A 274 -0.91 18.15 -0.19
N ASN A 275 -0.30 18.24 1.01
CA ASN A 275 -0.51 19.38 1.90
C ASN A 275 -0.09 20.69 1.24
N GLU A 276 1.04 20.70 0.53
CA GLU A 276 1.49 21.90 -0.19
C GLU A 276 0.59 22.20 -1.40
N CYS A 277 0.10 21.20 -2.14
CA CYS A 277 -0.87 21.41 -3.22
C CYS A 277 -2.13 22.11 -2.71
N VAL A 278 -2.73 21.59 -1.63
CA VAL A 278 -3.93 22.18 -1.02
C VAL A 278 -3.68 23.60 -0.55
N LYS A 279 -2.52 23.85 0.09
CA LYS A 279 -2.14 25.19 0.55
C LYS A 279 -1.99 26.16 -0.62
N THR A 280 -1.26 25.77 -1.66
CA THR A 280 -1.06 26.59 -2.86
C THR A 280 -2.38 26.89 -3.56
N ASP A 281 -3.26 25.90 -3.71
CA ASP A 281 -4.59 26.09 -4.30
C ASP A 281 -5.44 27.04 -3.45
N LEU A 282 -5.51 26.88 -2.13
CA LEU A 282 -6.28 27.80 -1.26
C LEU A 282 -5.76 29.24 -1.34
N ASN A 283 -4.45 29.43 -1.42
CA ASN A 283 -3.85 30.76 -1.59
C ASN A 283 -4.28 31.40 -2.92
N TYR A 284 -4.32 30.62 -4.00
CA TYR A 284 -4.80 31.09 -5.29
C TYR A 284 -6.28 31.44 -5.30
N GLU A 285 -7.14 30.66 -4.64
CA GLU A 285 -8.56 30.97 -4.54
C GLU A 285 -8.79 32.28 -3.79
N LYS A 286 -8.00 32.52 -2.73
CA LYS A 286 -8.04 33.76 -1.97
C LYS A 286 -7.59 34.97 -2.79
N ILE A 287 -6.51 34.85 -3.56
CA ILE A 287 -5.97 35.96 -4.38
C ILE A 287 -6.90 36.31 -5.54
N LYS A 288 -7.48 35.30 -6.21
CA LYS A 288 -8.30 35.52 -7.41
C LYS A 288 -9.79 35.74 -7.09
N GLU A 289 -10.18 35.64 -5.82
CA GLU A 289 -11.57 35.71 -5.36
C GLU A 289 -12.51 34.77 -6.15
N ARG A 290 -11.98 33.63 -6.62
CA ARG A 290 -12.72 32.62 -7.37
C ARG A 290 -12.20 31.22 -7.09
N LYS A 291 -13.07 30.23 -7.28
CA LYS A 291 -12.65 28.82 -7.30
C LYS A 291 -11.69 28.55 -8.46
N ILE A 292 -10.69 27.72 -8.20
CA ILE A 292 -9.74 27.27 -9.21
C ILE A 292 -10.37 26.14 -10.01
N LYS A 293 -10.21 26.18 -11.33
CA LYS A 293 -10.68 25.10 -12.20
C LYS A 293 -9.81 23.87 -12.01
N GLU A 294 -10.35 22.67 -12.21
CA GLU A 294 -9.62 21.41 -12.00
C GLU A 294 -8.26 21.36 -12.73
N GLN A 295 -8.20 21.80 -13.97
CA GLN A 295 -6.96 21.85 -14.77
C GLN A 295 -5.91 22.85 -14.25
N GLU A 296 -6.32 23.78 -13.39
CA GLU A 296 -5.49 24.81 -12.77
C GLU A 296 -5.01 24.41 -11.37
N LYS A 297 -5.45 23.26 -10.84
CA LYS A 297 -5.05 22.76 -9.52
C LYS A 297 -3.63 22.21 -9.54
N CYS A 298 -2.93 22.37 -8.42
CA CYS A 298 -1.63 21.76 -8.21
C CYS A 298 -1.71 20.24 -8.24
N ILE A 299 -0.65 19.58 -8.74
CA ILE A 299 -0.60 18.13 -8.84
C ILE A 299 0.57 17.60 -8.02
N PRO A 300 0.33 16.77 -6.99
CA PRO A 300 1.38 16.09 -6.26
C PRO A 300 1.91 14.90 -7.06
N PHE A 301 3.24 14.75 -7.02
CA PHE A 301 3.98 13.63 -7.55
C PHE A 301 4.84 13.01 -6.46
N GLU A 302 5.14 11.73 -6.61
CA GLU A 302 6.10 11.05 -5.77
C GLU A 302 7.06 10.25 -6.65
N MET A 303 8.36 10.47 -6.41
CA MET A 303 9.44 9.77 -7.09
C MET A 303 10.20 8.87 -6.13
N ALA A 304 10.51 7.66 -6.57
CA ALA A 304 11.47 6.80 -5.89
C ALA A 304 12.86 7.46 -5.91
N THR A 305 13.43 7.75 -4.75
CA THR A 305 14.78 8.30 -4.61
C THR A 305 15.73 7.22 -4.10
N GLY A 306 16.71 6.84 -4.92
CA GLY A 306 17.74 5.86 -4.54
C GLY A 306 17.59 4.49 -5.21
N LYS A 307 18.60 3.64 -5.04
CA LYS A 307 18.72 2.35 -5.77
C LYS A 307 17.90 1.21 -5.18
N LEU A 308 17.34 1.42 -3.99
CA LEU A 308 16.66 0.37 -3.19
C LEU A 308 15.15 0.59 -3.12
N THR A 309 14.70 1.71 -3.64
CA THR A 309 13.28 2.03 -3.76
C THR A 309 12.90 1.98 -5.22
N THR A 310 11.91 1.15 -5.49
CA THR A 310 11.55 0.76 -6.85
C THR A 310 10.04 0.77 -7.03
N LYS A 311 9.32 1.23 -5.99
CA LYS A 311 7.88 1.26 -5.99
C LYS A 311 7.39 2.31 -6.96
N MET A 312 6.42 1.87 -7.74
CA MET A 312 5.72 2.65 -8.74
C MET A 312 4.23 2.80 -8.38
N ALA A 313 3.88 2.43 -7.14
CA ALA A 313 2.55 2.43 -6.56
C ALA A 313 2.61 2.95 -5.13
N SER A 314 1.61 3.72 -4.70
CA SER A 314 1.51 4.18 -3.30
C SER A 314 1.04 3.04 -2.41
N CYS A 315 1.65 2.88 -1.22
CA CYS A 315 1.19 1.87 -0.26
C CYS A 315 -0.25 2.17 0.18
N PHE A 316 -0.98 1.15 0.63
CA PHE A 316 -2.39 1.29 0.99
C PHE A 316 -2.64 2.42 2.01
N ALA A 317 -1.79 2.56 3.03
CA ALA A 317 -1.88 3.64 4.01
C ALA A 317 -1.74 5.05 3.38
N CYS A 318 -0.80 5.25 2.45
CA CYS A 318 -0.73 6.50 1.68
C CYS A 318 -1.97 6.69 0.82
N CYS A 319 -2.45 5.63 0.18
CA CYS A 319 -3.61 5.70 -0.70
C CYS A 319 -4.85 6.17 0.03
N THR A 320 -5.13 5.65 1.23
CA THR A 320 -6.30 6.10 2.01
C THR A 320 -6.22 7.60 2.33
N TYR A 321 -5.04 8.13 2.65
CA TYR A 321 -4.81 9.57 2.82
C TYR A 321 -5.01 10.36 1.53
N MET A 322 -4.49 9.86 0.42
CA MET A 322 -4.64 10.46 -0.90
C MET A 322 -6.11 10.59 -1.31
N TYR A 323 -6.92 9.54 -1.11
CA TYR A 323 -8.37 9.60 -1.35
C TYR A 323 -9.06 10.57 -0.40
N ALA A 324 -8.75 10.54 0.90
CA ALA A 324 -9.32 11.47 1.87
C ALA A 324 -9.01 12.92 1.48
N ALA A 325 -7.81 13.21 0.99
CA ALA A 325 -7.42 14.53 0.54
C ALA A 325 -7.99 14.95 -0.83
N GLY A 326 -8.63 14.03 -1.57
CA GLY A 326 -9.15 14.31 -2.92
C GLY A 326 -8.10 14.25 -4.03
N TYR A 327 -6.98 13.55 -3.79
CA TYR A 327 -5.88 13.35 -4.74
C TYR A 327 -5.61 11.86 -4.97
N PRO A 328 -6.59 11.06 -5.42
CA PRO A 328 -6.43 9.61 -5.55
C PRO A 328 -5.21 9.23 -6.39
N PRO A 329 -4.50 8.15 -5.99
CA PRO A 329 -3.28 7.74 -6.63
C PRO A 329 -3.54 7.19 -8.02
N SER A 330 -2.55 7.39 -8.89
CA SER A 330 -2.46 6.76 -10.20
C SER A 330 -2.17 5.25 -10.12
N SER A 331 -1.57 4.78 -9.02
CA SER A 331 -1.26 3.38 -8.76
C SER A 331 -1.22 3.11 -7.26
N MET A 332 -1.81 2.00 -6.82
CA MET A 332 -1.96 1.60 -5.41
C MET A 332 -1.52 0.15 -5.25
N HIS A 333 -0.83 -0.20 -4.17
CA HIS A 333 -0.45 -1.60 -3.90
C HIS A 333 -0.70 -2.02 -2.44
N LEU A 334 -0.90 -3.32 -2.22
CA LEU A 334 -1.06 -3.95 -0.90
C LEU A 334 0.29 -4.35 -0.28
N GLY A 335 1.27 -3.44 -0.32
CA GLY A 335 2.60 -3.68 0.22
C GLY A 335 2.67 -3.48 1.72
N ARG A 336 3.73 -2.83 2.21
CA ARG A 336 3.87 -2.53 3.63
C ARG A 336 3.73 -1.02 3.87
N GLY A 337 2.82 -0.62 4.75
CA GLY A 337 2.70 0.73 5.30
C GLY A 337 3.43 0.89 6.63
N GLU A 338 4.63 0.31 6.76
CA GLU A 338 5.38 0.19 8.02
C GLU A 338 5.44 1.53 8.78
N SER A 339 4.76 1.64 9.92
CA SER A 339 4.78 2.84 10.78
C SER A 339 4.45 4.16 10.03
N TRP A 340 3.65 4.11 8.97
CA TRP A 340 3.21 5.32 8.27
C TRP A 340 2.31 6.17 9.16
N VAL A 341 2.39 7.51 9.04
CA VAL A 341 1.48 8.45 9.72
C VAL A 341 1.01 9.58 8.78
N PRO A 342 -0.21 10.10 8.96
CA PRO A 342 -0.65 11.29 8.25
C PRO A 342 0.13 12.52 8.72
N PRO A 343 0.41 13.51 7.84
CA PRO A 343 0.97 14.79 8.25
C PRO A 343 0.04 15.50 9.26
N THR A 344 0.58 15.81 10.43
CA THR A 344 -0.09 16.55 11.50
C THR A 344 0.91 17.44 12.26
N THR A 345 0.42 18.40 13.06
CA THR A 345 1.27 19.39 13.74
C THR A 345 1.89 18.93 15.05
N ASP A 346 1.43 17.79 15.59
CA ASP A 346 1.96 17.15 16.80
C ASP A 346 3.17 16.25 16.53
N LEU A 347 3.63 16.20 15.28
CA LEU A 347 4.80 15.45 14.86
C LEU A 347 6.06 16.33 14.94
N ILE A 348 7.15 15.76 15.44
CA ILE A 348 8.47 16.39 15.47
C ILE A 348 9.40 15.68 14.47
N ASN A 349 10.35 16.42 13.89
CA ASN A 349 11.33 15.82 12.99
C ASN A 349 12.27 14.90 13.76
N GLY A 350 12.22 13.59 13.47
CA GLY A 350 13.04 12.59 14.13
C GLY A 350 14.52 12.64 13.74
N GLU A 351 14.89 13.30 12.65
CA GLU A 351 16.27 13.31 12.14
C GLU A 351 17.14 14.44 12.70
N LYS A 352 16.54 15.56 13.14
CA LYS A 352 17.32 16.78 13.49
C LYS A 352 16.90 17.48 14.79
N ASN A 353 15.96 16.96 15.58
CA ASN A 353 15.37 17.69 16.72
C ASN A 353 14.96 19.14 16.36
N ARG A 354 14.58 19.38 15.10
CA ARG A 354 14.11 20.68 14.60
C ARG A 354 12.61 20.57 14.32
N LYS A 355 11.88 21.68 14.37
CA LYS A 355 10.49 21.72 13.89
C LYS A 355 10.47 21.18 12.45
N LEU A 356 9.56 20.24 12.16
CA LEU A 356 9.26 19.89 10.77
C LEU A 356 8.95 21.18 10.03
N GLN A 357 9.30 21.24 8.74
CA GLN A 357 8.80 22.26 7.83
C GLN A 357 7.28 22.37 8.11
N THR A 358 6.87 23.50 8.69
CA THR A 358 5.59 23.54 9.43
C THR A 358 4.47 23.37 8.42
N PHE A 359 3.86 22.19 8.41
CA PHE A 359 2.59 22.03 7.73
C PHE A 359 1.63 23.10 8.23
N ASP A 360 0.82 23.67 7.34
CA ASP A 360 -0.24 24.57 7.77
C ASP A 360 -1.17 23.79 8.70
N LYS A 361 -1.28 24.26 9.96
CA LYS A 361 -1.99 23.55 11.02
C LYS A 361 -3.44 23.27 10.66
N LYS A 362 -4.10 24.23 9.99
CA LYS A 362 -5.51 24.11 9.61
C LYS A 362 -5.66 23.08 8.49
N ILE A 363 -4.78 23.11 7.49
CA ILE A 363 -4.80 22.17 6.38
C ILE A 363 -4.49 20.75 6.85
N SER A 364 -3.33 20.54 7.49
CA SER A 364 -2.92 19.20 7.90
C SER A 364 -3.88 18.59 8.92
N GLY A 365 -4.37 19.39 9.88
CA GLY A 365 -5.37 18.95 10.84
C GLY A 365 -6.70 18.56 10.19
N SER A 366 -7.19 19.35 9.23
CA SER A 366 -8.43 19.05 8.51
C SER A 366 -8.29 17.79 7.65
N LEU A 367 -7.18 17.61 6.95
CA LEU A 367 -6.93 16.43 6.12
C LEU A 367 -6.78 15.16 6.97
N ALA A 368 -6.06 15.24 8.10
CA ALA A 368 -5.94 14.14 9.03
C ALA A 368 -7.30 13.77 9.63
N LYS A 369 -8.11 14.75 10.07
CA LYS A 369 -9.47 14.51 10.58
C LYS A 369 -10.34 13.79 9.55
N LYS A 370 -10.33 14.25 8.30
CA LYS A 370 -11.07 13.59 7.21
C LYS A 370 -10.58 12.17 6.98
N TRP A 371 -9.27 11.96 6.99
CA TRP A 371 -8.67 10.64 6.88
C TRP A 371 -9.10 9.70 8.02
N HIS A 372 -9.10 10.16 9.27
CA HIS A 372 -9.60 9.41 10.42
C HIS A 372 -11.04 8.94 10.23
N SER A 373 -11.93 9.84 9.78
CA SER A 373 -13.34 9.51 9.50
C SER A 373 -13.51 8.52 8.35
N ASP A 374 -12.76 8.68 7.26
CA ASP A 374 -12.72 7.73 6.14
C ASP A 374 -12.27 6.35 6.62
N ILE A 375 -11.17 6.27 7.40
CA ILE A 375 -10.67 5.00 7.95
C ILE A 375 -11.69 4.34 8.86
N PHE A 376 -12.34 5.09 9.75
CA PHE A 376 -13.40 4.55 10.61
C PHE A 376 -14.51 3.91 9.76
N THR A 377 -14.97 4.63 8.72
CA THR A 377 -15.98 4.13 7.79
C THR A 377 -15.51 2.85 7.08
N TYR A 378 -14.25 2.81 6.62
CA TYR A 378 -13.69 1.62 5.98
C TYR A 378 -13.60 0.45 6.97
N LEU A 379 -13.14 0.69 8.21
CA LEU A 379 -13.03 -0.34 9.23
C LEU A 379 -14.40 -0.93 9.58
N GLU A 380 -15.41 -0.08 9.74
CA GLU A 380 -16.79 -0.50 10.04
C GLU A 380 -17.36 -1.37 8.91
N LEU A 381 -17.35 -0.88 7.68
CA LEU A 381 -17.86 -1.64 6.52
C LEU A 381 -17.06 -2.93 6.29
N GLY A 382 -15.76 -2.92 6.59
CA GLY A 382 -14.90 -4.08 6.52
C GLY A 382 -15.24 -5.16 7.56
N LEU A 383 -15.41 -4.75 8.81
CA LEU A 383 -15.77 -5.67 9.89
C LEU A 383 -17.17 -6.24 9.72
N GLU A 384 -18.13 -5.43 9.26
CA GLU A 384 -19.46 -5.94 8.88
C GLU A 384 -19.34 -7.08 7.85
N THR A 385 -18.46 -6.90 6.87
CA THR A 385 -18.17 -7.93 5.84
C THR A 385 -17.56 -9.19 6.45
N LEU A 386 -16.56 -9.04 7.32
CA LEU A 386 -15.90 -10.15 8.00
C LEU A 386 -16.85 -10.91 8.94
N VAL A 387 -17.78 -10.22 9.62
CA VAL A 387 -18.81 -10.86 10.44
C VAL A 387 -19.74 -11.68 9.56
N LYS A 388 -20.29 -11.10 8.48
CA LYS A 388 -21.20 -11.79 7.56
C LYS A 388 -20.57 -13.01 6.90
N VAL A 389 -19.31 -12.93 6.47
CA VAL A 389 -18.64 -14.08 5.85
C VAL A 389 -18.39 -15.18 6.88
N SER A 390 -18.08 -14.83 8.13
CA SER A 390 -17.84 -15.80 9.21
C SER A 390 -19.11 -16.58 9.58
N THR A 391 -20.29 -15.97 9.42
CA THR A 391 -21.58 -16.61 9.70
C THR A 391 -22.12 -17.38 8.50
N SER A 392 -21.88 -16.89 7.28
CA SER A 392 -22.49 -17.44 6.05
C SER A 392 -21.64 -18.53 5.41
N ILE A 393 -20.33 -18.56 5.65
CA ILE A 393 -19.40 -19.51 5.03
C ILE A 393 -18.58 -20.16 6.16
N PRO A 394 -18.90 -21.41 6.52
CA PRO A 394 -18.11 -22.16 7.50
C PRO A 394 -16.63 -22.21 7.11
N ASN A 395 -15.76 -22.04 8.10
CA ASN A 395 -14.29 -22.05 7.91
C ASN A 395 -13.78 -21.00 6.90
N SER A 396 -14.51 -19.90 6.67
CA SER A 396 -14.01 -18.83 5.78
C SER A 396 -12.85 -18.03 6.38
N LEU A 397 -12.78 -17.96 7.71
CA LEU A 397 -11.69 -17.30 8.44
C LEU A 397 -10.85 -18.34 9.20
N SER A 398 -9.54 -18.10 9.26
CA SER A 398 -8.59 -18.88 10.05
C SER A 398 -9.03 -19.09 11.50
N GLN A 399 -8.71 -20.26 12.06
CA GLN A 399 -9.01 -20.56 13.47
C GLN A 399 -8.34 -19.52 14.39
N GLY A 400 -9.15 -18.90 15.25
CA GLY A 400 -8.70 -17.82 16.13
C GLY A 400 -8.83 -16.41 15.56
N TYR A 401 -9.20 -16.20 14.29
CA TYR A 401 -9.56 -14.87 13.78
C TYR A 401 -11.04 -14.53 14.02
N GLN A 402 -11.91 -15.53 13.98
CA GLN A 402 -13.37 -15.35 14.09
C GLN A 402 -13.81 -14.63 15.36
N GLU A 403 -13.24 -15.02 16.52
CA GLU A 403 -13.58 -14.40 17.80
C GLU A 403 -13.06 -12.96 17.89
N HIS A 404 -11.85 -12.70 17.38
CA HIS A 404 -11.30 -11.34 17.32
C HIS A 404 -12.12 -10.42 16.41
N VAL A 405 -12.61 -10.92 15.26
CA VAL A 405 -13.50 -10.15 14.38
C VAL A 405 -14.78 -9.74 15.12
N LYS A 406 -15.43 -10.68 15.83
CA LYS A 406 -16.64 -10.40 16.60
C LYS A 406 -16.38 -9.40 17.73
N ASN A 407 -15.29 -9.59 18.47
CA ASN A 407 -14.93 -8.71 19.59
C ASN A 407 -14.60 -7.29 19.11
N LEU A 408 -13.82 -7.17 18.03
CA LEU A 408 -13.50 -5.87 17.45
C LEU A 408 -14.75 -5.18 16.87
N TRP A 409 -15.66 -5.93 16.25
CA TRP A 409 -16.94 -5.41 15.78
C TRP A 409 -17.79 -4.86 16.93
N ILE A 410 -17.98 -5.63 18.01
CA ILE A 410 -18.73 -5.20 19.19
C ILE A 410 -18.07 -3.95 19.82
N LYS A 411 -16.74 -3.96 19.94
CA LYS A 411 -15.97 -2.82 20.45
C LYS A 411 -16.23 -1.58 19.60
N LEU A 412 -16.13 -1.68 18.27
CA LEU A 412 -16.35 -0.55 17.36
C LEU A 412 -17.78 -0.01 17.45
N GLN A 413 -18.79 -0.89 17.53
CA GLN A 413 -20.20 -0.51 17.65
C GLN A 413 -20.53 0.14 19.00
N SER A 414 -19.76 -0.16 20.04
CA SER A 414 -19.94 0.43 21.37
C SER A 414 -19.33 1.82 21.55
N LEU A 415 -18.56 2.31 20.57
CA LEU A 415 -17.97 3.65 20.64
C LEU A 415 -19.09 4.68 20.40
N GLU A 416 -19.28 5.63 21.31
CA GLU A 416 -20.25 6.73 21.15
C GLU A 416 -19.57 8.05 20.77
N ASN A 417 -18.42 8.37 21.38
CA ASN A 417 -17.64 9.59 21.17
C ASN A 417 -16.31 9.31 20.46
N HIS A 418 -15.79 10.28 19.69
CA HIS A 418 -14.48 10.21 19.01
C HIS A 418 -14.26 9.03 18.05
N LYS A 419 -15.35 8.49 17.48
CA LYS A 419 -15.30 7.30 16.62
C LYS A 419 -14.28 7.42 15.48
N ASP A 420 -14.26 8.56 14.80
CA ASP A 420 -13.34 8.84 13.70
C ASP A 420 -11.87 8.71 14.12
N GLU A 421 -11.47 9.39 15.20
CA GLU A 421 -10.09 9.39 15.69
C GLU A 421 -9.67 7.97 16.10
N ILE A 422 -10.54 7.24 16.80
CA ILE A 422 -10.29 5.87 17.24
C ILE A 422 -10.08 4.94 16.04
N GLY A 423 -10.90 5.03 14.99
CA GLY A 423 -10.75 4.21 13.79
C GLY A 423 -9.39 4.38 13.13
N GLY A 424 -8.97 5.64 12.91
CA GLY A 424 -7.64 5.90 12.37
C GLY A 424 -6.50 5.49 13.30
N ASN A 425 -6.64 5.64 14.62
CA ASN A 425 -5.62 5.19 15.58
C ASN A 425 -5.45 3.67 15.56
N LEU A 426 -6.54 2.90 15.56
CA LEU A 426 -6.52 1.44 15.41
C LEU A 426 -5.79 1.02 14.14
N PHE A 427 -6.02 1.73 13.03
CA PHE A 427 -5.33 1.45 11.78
C PHE A 427 -3.84 1.77 11.86
N LEU A 428 -3.45 2.90 12.44
CA LEU A 428 -2.03 3.22 12.68
C LEU A 428 -1.36 2.15 13.55
N ASP A 429 -2.00 1.74 14.64
CA ASP A 429 -1.52 0.65 15.50
C ASP A 429 -1.28 -0.64 14.71
N ALA A 430 -2.21 -1.01 13.83
CA ALA A 430 -2.06 -2.18 12.98
C ALA A 430 -0.83 -2.05 12.05
N LEU A 431 -0.53 -0.86 11.55
CA LEU A 431 0.65 -0.58 10.69
C LEU A 431 2.00 -0.67 11.42
N THR A 432 2.01 -0.73 12.76
CA THR A 432 3.23 -1.01 13.53
C THR A 432 3.73 -2.43 13.33
N TYR A 433 2.84 -3.35 12.95
CA TYR A 433 3.22 -4.69 12.58
C TYR A 433 3.73 -4.72 11.13
N HIS A 434 5.00 -5.04 10.90
CA HIS A 434 5.64 -4.83 9.59
C HIS A 434 5.42 -6.00 8.61
N LYS A 435 4.15 -6.33 8.33
CA LYS A 435 3.71 -7.39 7.40
C LYS A 435 3.08 -6.77 6.15
N PRO A 436 3.34 -7.32 4.93
CA PRO A 436 2.63 -6.89 3.72
C PRO A 436 1.12 -7.07 3.84
N ASP A 437 0.35 -6.07 3.44
CA ASP A 437 -1.10 -6.03 3.61
C ASP A 437 -1.78 -7.19 2.88
N TRP A 438 -1.30 -7.58 1.69
CA TRP A 438 -1.81 -8.77 0.99
C TRP A 438 -1.62 -10.07 1.77
N GLN A 439 -0.51 -10.19 2.51
CA GLN A 439 -0.22 -11.37 3.33
C GLN A 439 -1.14 -11.40 4.56
N ARG A 440 -1.46 -10.25 5.15
CA ARG A 440 -2.42 -10.16 6.25
C ARG A 440 -3.80 -10.66 5.83
N ILE A 441 -4.26 -10.22 4.65
CA ILE A 441 -5.53 -10.64 4.08
C ILE A 441 -5.51 -12.15 3.81
N LYS A 442 -4.42 -12.65 3.23
CA LYS A 442 -4.21 -14.09 3.04
C LYS A 442 -4.31 -14.86 4.36
N ASP A 443 -3.66 -14.40 5.41
CA ASP A 443 -3.63 -15.10 6.70
C ASP A 443 -5.01 -15.09 7.39
N VAL A 444 -5.78 -14.00 7.27
CA VAL A 444 -7.18 -13.93 7.72
C VAL A 444 -8.05 -14.96 6.99
N PHE A 445 -7.88 -15.08 5.68
CA PHE A 445 -8.64 -15.99 4.81
C PHE A 445 -7.90 -17.29 4.45
N GLN A 446 -6.94 -17.72 5.27
CA GLN A 446 -6.05 -18.84 4.94
C GLN A 446 -6.79 -20.12 4.52
N PRO A 447 -7.90 -20.55 5.17
CA PRO A 447 -8.61 -21.75 4.75
C PRO A 447 -9.21 -21.63 3.34
N VAL A 448 -9.73 -20.45 2.99
CA VAL A 448 -10.28 -20.18 1.65
C VAL A 448 -9.15 -20.17 0.63
N TYR A 449 -8.04 -19.51 0.96
CA TYR A 449 -6.84 -19.47 0.12
C TYR A 449 -6.29 -20.87 -0.19
N ASP A 450 -6.19 -21.74 0.83
CA ASP A 450 -5.72 -23.12 0.63
C ASP A 450 -6.67 -23.93 -0.24
N GLY A 451 -7.99 -23.72 -0.09
CA GLY A 451 -8.99 -24.30 -0.98
C GLY A 451 -8.82 -23.89 -2.45
N PHE A 452 -8.51 -22.61 -2.72
CA PHE A 452 -8.19 -22.14 -4.08
C PHE A 452 -6.91 -22.79 -4.62
N LYS A 453 -5.86 -22.84 -3.81
CA LYS A 453 -4.56 -23.41 -4.22
C LYS A 453 -4.65 -24.90 -4.55
N LEU A 454 -5.45 -25.66 -3.81
CA LEU A 454 -5.70 -27.08 -4.09
C LEU A 454 -6.40 -27.27 -5.44
N LYS A 455 -7.41 -26.45 -5.75
CA LYS A 455 -8.14 -26.51 -7.05
C LYS A 455 -7.26 -26.17 -8.25
N GLN A 456 -6.25 -25.32 -8.07
CA GLN A 456 -5.34 -24.94 -9.16
C GLN A 456 -4.15 -25.89 -9.35
N ARG A 457 -3.96 -26.88 -8.48
CA ARG A 457 -2.98 -27.94 -8.73
C ARG A 457 -3.51 -28.80 -9.88
N VAL A 458 -3.19 -28.38 -11.10
CA VAL A 458 -3.23 -29.27 -12.27
C VAL A 458 -2.41 -30.52 -11.89
N PRO A 459 -2.99 -31.73 -11.97
CA PRO A 459 -2.25 -32.95 -11.68
C PRO A 459 -0.93 -32.95 -12.47
N PRO A 460 0.20 -33.38 -11.90
CA PRO A 460 1.50 -33.37 -12.58
C PRO A 460 1.43 -34.00 -13.98
N ASN A 461 0.60 -35.03 -14.14
CA ASN A 461 0.39 -35.77 -15.38
C ASN A 461 -0.28 -34.94 -16.50
N LYS A 462 -1.03 -33.87 -16.16
CA LYS A 462 -1.62 -32.93 -17.14
C LYS A 462 -0.67 -31.80 -17.53
N LEU A 463 0.32 -31.46 -16.70
CA LEU A 463 1.35 -30.47 -17.04
C LEU A 463 2.37 -31.01 -18.04
N VAL A 464 2.64 -32.32 -18.00
CA VAL A 464 3.50 -33.01 -18.98
C VAL A 464 2.82 -33.09 -20.35
N SER A 465 1.51 -33.35 -20.43
CA SER A 465 0.79 -33.34 -21.71
C SER A 465 0.59 -31.94 -22.30
N MET A 466 0.50 -30.89 -21.46
CA MET A 466 0.42 -29.50 -21.93
C MET A 466 1.76 -28.91 -22.38
N LEU A 467 2.90 -29.46 -21.97
CA LEU A 467 4.24 -29.03 -22.39
C LEU A 467 4.87 -29.95 -23.44
N GLY A 468 4.23 -31.07 -23.77
CA GLY A 468 4.78 -32.07 -24.68
C GLY A 468 3.70 -32.80 -25.45
N THR A 469 2.93 -32.09 -26.30
CA THR A 469 2.32 -32.70 -27.49
C THR A 469 1.84 -31.61 -28.43
N SER A 470 2.59 -31.37 -29.51
CA SER A 470 2.00 -30.87 -30.75
C SER A 470 1.20 -32.01 -31.39
N MET A 471 -0.06 -31.74 -31.71
CA MET A 471 -0.94 -32.50 -32.60
C MET A 471 -1.27 -33.95 -32.19
N VAL A 472 -2.54 -34.21 -31.86
CA VAL A 472 -3.52 -34.98 -32.67
C VAL A 472 -4.78 -35.29 -31.83
N SER A 473 -5.92 -34.96 -32.44
CA SER A 473 -7.33 -35.40 -32.31
C SER A 473 -7.98 -35.88 -31.00
N SER A 474 -9.11 -35.20 -30.73
CA SER A 474 -10.48 -35.67 -30.38
C SER A 474 -10.73 -36.61 -29.19
N ASP A 475 -11.67 -36.13 -28.37
CA ASP A 475 -12.67 -36.83 -27.58
C ASP A 475 -12.19 -37.81 -26.50
N GLU A 476 -12.17 -37.35 -25.25
CA GLU A 476 -12.58 -38.21 -24.14
C GLU A 476 -13.02 -37.39 -22.91
N GLU A 477 -14.25 -37.66 -22.49
CA GLU A 477 -14.91 -37.14 -21.30
C GLU A 477 -14.51 -38.03 -20.10
N VAL A 478 -13.67 -37.51 -19.20
CA VAL A 478 -13.25 -38.26 -17.99
C VAL A 478 -14.03 -37.75 -16.78
N LEU A 479 -15.04 -38.52 -16.39
CA LEU A 479 -15.74 -38.46 -15.10
C LEU A 479 -14.78 -38.81 -13.95
N LEU A 480 -14.60 -37.90 -12.99
CA LEU A 480 -13.98 -38.20 -11.70
C LEU A 480 -14.99 -38.01 -10.56
N ASN A 481 -15.40 -39.15 -10.01
CA ASN A 481 -16.21 -39.26 -8.79
C ASN A 481 -15.45 -38.75 -7.55
N GLY A 482 -16.18 -38.09 -6.65
CA GLY A 482 -15.92 -38.21 -5.21
C GLY A 482 -15.29 -37.02 -4.47
N MET A 483 -15.85 -35.81 -4.57
CA MET A 483 -15.90 -34.85 -3.45
C MET A 483 -16.97 -33.79 -3.72
N LYS A 484 -18.22 -34.11 -3.37
CA LYS A 484 -19.35 -33.18 -3.43
C LYS A 484 -19.31 -32.28 -2.20
N VAL A 485 -18.52 -31.21 -2.24
CA VAL A 485 -18.81 -30.03 -1.42
C VAL A 485 -19.83 -29.23 -2.22
N ILE A 486 -21.10 -29.35 -1.81
CA ILE A 486 -22.23 -28.64 -2.42
C ILE A 486 -21.93 -27.13 -2.36
N PHE A 487 -21.61 -26.57 -3.52
CA PHE A 487 -21.75 -25.15 -3.81
C PHE A 487 -22.56 -25.07 -5.11
N ASP A 488 -23.75 -25.65 -5.09
CA ASP A 488 -24.70 -25.51 -6.19
C ASP A 488 -25.16 -24.03 -6.22
N ASP A 489 -25.11 -23.44 -7.41
CA ASP A 489 -25.60 -22.10 -7.81
C ASP A 489 -24.71 -20.86 -7.65
N ALA A 490 -23.39 -21.00 -7.40
CA ALA A 490 -22.50 -19.84 -7.54
C ALA A 490 -22.16 -19.56 -9.01
N VAL A 491 -22.56 -18.38 -9.51
CA VAL A 491 -22.15 -17.80 -10.81
C VAL A 491 -20.66 -18.10 -11.06
N PRO A 492 -20.27 -18.64 -12.23
CA PRO A 492 -18.87 -18.88 -12.53
C PRO A 492 -18.11 -17.54 -12.46
N VAL A 493 -17.38 -17.34 -11.37
CA VAL A 493 -16.24 -16.43 -11.38
C VAL A 493 -15.21 -17.19 -12.19
N GLU A 494 -14.98 -16.75 -13.43
CA GLU A 494 -13.93 -17.33 -14.25
C GLU A 494 -12.66 -17.42 -13.40
N PRO A 495 -12.07 -18.62 -13.23
CA PRO A 495 -10.81 -18.72 -12.55
C PRO A 495 -9.84 -17.82 -13.30
N VAL A 496 -9.19 -16.89 -12.57
CA VAL A 496 -8.06 -16.14 -13.12
C VAL A 496 -7.12 -17.18 -13.72
N SER A 497 -6.88 -17.11 -15.04
CA SER A 497 -6.00 -18.04 -15.73
C SER A 497 -4.67 -18.09 -15.00
N LEU A 498 -4.10 -19.30 -14.87
CA LEU A 498 -2.71 -19.43 -14.43
C LEU A 498 -1.87 -18.57 -15.37
N ILE A 499 -1.10 -17.62 -14.82
CA ILE A 499 -0.24 -16.76 -15.62
C ILE A 499 0.69 -17.66 -16.43
N ARG A 500 0.48 -17.71 -17.74
CA ARG A 500 1.45 -18.32 -18.64
C ARG A 500 2.61 -17.34 -18.82
N LYS A 501 3.84 -17.84 -19.02
CA LYS A 501 5.05 -17.00 -19.14
C LYS A 501 4.92 -15.92 -20.25
N ASP A 502 4.08 -16.18 -21.24
CA ASP A 502 3.75 -15.37 -22.41
C ASP A 502 2.63 -14.33 -22.19
N GLU A 503 1.83 -14.44 -21.12
CA GLU A 503 0.75 -13.50 -20.80
C GLU A 503 1.21 -12.30 -19.96
N VAL A 504 2.42 -12.36 -19.39
CA VAL A 504 3.08 -11.19 -18.80
C VAL A 504 3.60 -10.34 -19.95
N ARG A 505 3.22 -9.06 -20.00
CA ARG A 505 3.60 -8.14 -21.09
C ARG A 505 5.06 -8.37 -21.49
N PRO A 506 5.34 -8.70 -22.76
CA PRO A 506 6.69 -9.01 -23.22
C PRO A 506 7.61 -7.80 -23.03
N TYR A 507 8.86 -8.09 -22.63
CA TYR A 507 9.95 -7.15 -22.37
C TYR A 507 10.56 -6.53 -23.63
#